data_AF-A0A7K3Y9B4-F1
#
_entry.id   AF-A0A7K3Y9B4-F1
#
_cell.length_a   1.000
_cell.length_b   1.000
_cell.length_c   1.000
_cell.angle_alpha   90.00
_cell.angle_beta   90.00
_cell.angle_gamma   90.00
#
_symmetry.space_group_name_H-M   'P 1'
#
loop_
_entity.id
_entity.type
_entity.pdbx_description
1 polymer ?
#
loop_
_entity_poly.entity_id
_entity_poly.type
_entity_poly.pdbx_seq_one_letter_code
_entity_poly.pdbx_strand_id
1 'polypeptide(L)' 'MHRSPVIIEGADGNYSAYSPDIPGCVTTGATREEAEERIHEAIEFHIRGLRGGWNPGLRDL' A
#
# COMPACT_ATOMS: atom_id res chain seq x y z
N MET A 1 -1.45 -3.38 -17.68
CA MET A 1 -0.45 -3.55 -16.60
C MET A 1 -0.17 -2.20 -15.98
N HIS A 2 -0.17 -2.07 -14.66
CA HIS A 2 0.33 -0.90 -13.95
C HIS A 2 1.54 -1.33 -13.14
N ARG A 3 2.57 -0.50 -13.14
CA ARG A 3 3.77 -0.66 -12.33
C ARG A 3 3.87 0.57 -11.46
N SER A 4 4.05 0.36 -10.17
CA SER A 4 4.25 1.43 -9.20
C SER A 4 5.57 1.18 -8.49
N PRO A 5 6.43 2.20 -8.35
CA PRO A 5 7.62 2.07 -7.52
C PRO A 5 7.21 1.85 -6.07
N VAL A 6 7.91 0.95 -5.40
CA VAL A 6 7.74 0.67 -3.97
C VAL A 6 9.10 0.85 -3.33
N ILE A 7 9.12 1.63 -2.25
CA ILE A 7 10.27 1.80 -1.38
C ILE A 7 10.03 0.90 -0.16
N ILE A 8 11.02 0.08 0.19
CA ILE A 8 11.01 -0.75 1.39
C ILE A 8 12.15 -0.28 2.28
N GLU A 9 11.81 0.17 3.49
CA GLU A 9 12.75 0.68 4.48
C GLU A 9 12.75 -0.24 5.70
N GLY A 10 13.94 -0.68 6.11
CA GLY A 10 14.11 -1.39 7.37
C GLY A 10 14.16 -0.41 8.54
N ALA A 11 13.51 -0.76 9.65
CA ALA A 11 13.61 -0.08 10.94
C ALA A 11 13.98 -1.10 12.03
N ASP A 12 14.08 -0.66 13.29
CA ASP A 12 14.46 -1.53 14.40
C ASP A 12 13.35 -2.56 14.67
N GLY A 13 13.53 -3.77 14.13
CA GLY A 13 12.62 -4.91 14.33
C GLY A 13 11.48 -5.05 13.31
N ASN A 14 11.39 -4.20 12.27
CA ASN A 14 10.39 -4.34 11.20
C ASN A 14 10.83 -3.68 9.89
N TYR A 15 9.95 -3.74 8.90
CA TYR A 15 10.05 -3.09 7.61
C TYR A 15 8.79 -2.27 7.35
N SER A 16 8.97 -1.10 6.74
CA SER A 16 7.90 -0.27 6.18
C SER A 16 7.97 -0.32 4.66
N ALA A 17 6.82 -0.33 4.00
CA ALA A 17 6.73 -0.26 2.55
C ALA A 17 5.72 0.80 2.12
N TYR A 18 6.09 1.62 1.13
CA TYR A 18 5.23 2.68 0.59
C TYR A 18 5.55 2.98 -0.87
N SER A 19 4.56 3.52 -1.59
CA SER A 19 4.75 4.00 -2.96
C SER A 19 4.64 5.52 -3.01
N PRO A 20 5.67 6.25 -3.49
CA PRO A 20 5.60 7.71 -3.60
C PRO A 20 4.53 8.16 -4.62
N ASP A 21 4.16 7.29 -5.56
CA ASP A 21 3.16 7.54 -6.59
C ASP A 21 1.72 7.25 -6.12
N ILE A 22 1.56 6.57 -4.98
CA ILE A 22 0.25 6.23 -4.40
C ILE A 22 0.19 6.74 -2.96
N PRO A 23 -0.04 8.05 -2.75
CA PRO A 23 -0.13 8.64 -1.43
C PRO A 23 -1.19 7.95 -0.57
N GLY A 24 -0.82 7.63 0.67
CA GLY A 24 -1.70 6.93 1.62
C GLY A 24 -1.68 5.41 1.51
N CYS A 25 -0.93 4.82 0.56
CA CYS A 25 -0.66 3.40 0.52
C CYS A 25 0.67 3.08 1.24
N VAL A 26 0.56 2.64 2.50
CA VAL A 26 1.68 2.32 3.37
C VAL A 26 1.37 1.06 4.18
N THR A 27 2.35 0.19 4.36
CA THR A 27 2.24 -1.04 5.16
C THR A 27 3.49 -1.27 6.00
N THR A 28 3.39 -2.20 6.96
CA THR A 28 4.53 -2.69 7.75
C THR A 28 4.56 -4.21 7.76
N GLY A 29 5.74 -4.80 7.95
CA GLY A 29 5.96 -6.25 8.08
C GLY A 29 7.15 -6.55 8.99
N ALA A 30 7.15 -7.68 9.69
CA ALA A 30 8.29 -8.13 10.48
C ALA A 30 9.48 -8.53 9.59
N THR A 31 9.21 -8.97 8.35
CA THR A 31 10.22 -9.22 7.33
C THR A 31 10.04 -8.34 6.11
N ARG A 32 11.09 -8.25 5.29
CA ARG A 32 11.07 -7.56 4.01
C ARG A 32 9.98 -8.15 3.10
N GLU A 33 9.89 -9.47 3.05
CA GLU A 33 8.93 -10.21 2.23
C GLU A 33 7.49 -9.94 2.67
N GLU A 34 7.22 -9.90 3.98
CA GLU A 34 5.89 -9.61 4.52
C GLU A 34 5.46 -8.17 4.20
N ALA A 35 6.38 -7.21 4.30
CA ALA A 35 6.09 -5.82 3.92
C ALA A 35 5.82 -5.69 2.41
N GLU A 36 6.58 -6.41 1.58
CA GLU A 36 6.43 -6.48 0.12
C GLU A 36 5.06 -7.08 -0.28
N GLU A 37 4.68 -8.21 0.31
CA GLU A 37 3.39 -8.86 0.04
C GLU A 37 2.21 -7.95 0.43
N ARG A 38 2.28 -7.34 1.61
CA ARG A 38 1.23 -6.44 2.09
C ARG A 38 1.05 -5.19 1.23
N ILE A 39 2.14 -4.54 0.81
CA ILE A 39 2.03 -3.33 -0.02
C ILE A 39 1.47 -3.66 -1.40
N HIS A 40 1.76 -4.86 -1.94
CA HIS A 40 1.13 -5.35 -3.16
C HIS A 40 -0.40 -5.47 -3.02
N GLU A 41 -0.88 -6.08 -1.94
CA GLU A 41 -2.31 -6.19 -1.65
C GLU A 41 -2.97 -4.82 -1.44
N ALA A 42 -2.31 -3.93 -0.70
CA ALA A 42 -2.82 -2.58 -0.41
C ALA A 42 -2.95 -1.74 -1.68
N ILE A 43 -1.97 -1.78 -2.59
CA ILE A 43 -2.01 -1.09 -3.88
C ILE A 43 -3.14 -1.66 -4.74
N GLU A 44 -3.27 -2.99 -4.80
CA GLU A 44 -4.33 -3.62 -5.58
C GLU A 44 -5.72 -3.21 -5.05
N PHE A 45 -5.90 -3.25 -3.74
CA PHE A 45 -7.12 -2.82 -3.08
C PHE A 45 -7.45 -1.35 -3.38
N HIS A 46 -6.46 -0.45 -3.28
CA HIS A 46 -6.63 0.97 -3.57
C HIS A 46 -7.08 1.22 -5.01
N ILE A 47 -6.42 0.59 -5.99
CA ILE A 47 -6.76 0.71 -7.41
C ILE A 47 -8.15 0.14 -7.70
N ARG A 48 -8.52 -0.99 -7.09
CA ARG A 48 -9.87 -1.57 -7.21
C ARG A 48 -10.92 -0.60 -6.65
N GLY A 49 -10.64 0.05 -5.52
CA GLY A 49 -11.49 1.07 -4.92
C GLY A 49 -11.74 2.25 -5.85
N LEU A 50 -10.67 2.82 -6.43
CA LEU A 50 -10.75 3.92 -7.39
C LEU A 50 -11.58 3.56 -8.64
N ARG A 51 -11.43 2.34 -9.16
CA ARG A 51 -12.18 1.87 -10.33
C ARG A 51 -13.64 1.57 -10.03
N GLY A 52 -13.94 1.09 -8.82
CA GLY A 52 -15.29 0.70 -8.39
C GLY A 52 -16.14 1.84 -7.82
N GLY A 53 -15.63 3.08 -7.79
CA GLY A 53 -16.30 4.21 -7.15
C GLY A 53 -16.35 4.12 -5.62
N TRP A 54 -15.61 3.18 -5.03
CA TRP A 54 -15.52 3.04 -3.57
C TRP A 54 -14.51 4.05 -3.03
N ASN A 55 -15.02 5.12 -2.43
CA ASN A 55 -14.22 6.06 -1.64
C ASN A 55 -14.48 5.80 -0.14
N PRO A 56 -13.52 5.22 0.61
CA PRO A 56 -13.70 4.98 2.04
C PRO A 56 -13.95 6.25 2.85
N GLY A 57 -13.56 7.43 2.35
CA GLY A 57 -13.78 8.73 3.00
C GLY A 57 -15.13 9.39 2.71
N LEU A 58 -16.01 8.80 1.88
CA LEU A 58 -17.34 9.33 1.56
C LEU A 58 -18.48 8.55 2.21
N ARG A 59 -18.19 7.61 3.12
CA ARG A 59 -19.25 6.86 3.84
C ARG A 59 -19.91 7.66 4.96
N ASP A 60 -19.35 8.80 5.33
CA ASP A 60 -19.80 9.65 6.44
C ASP A 60 -20.35 11.02 5.97
N LEU A 61 -20.66 11.19 4.67
CA LEU A 61 -21.31 12.39 4.11
C LEU A 61 -22.72 12.10 3.60
#